data_AF-A0A962WDE6-F1
#
_entry.id   AF-A0A962WDE6-F1
#
_cell.length_a   1.000
_cell.length_b   1.000
_cell.length_c   1.000
_cell.angle_alpha   90.00
_cell.angle_beta   90.00
_cell.angle_gamma   90.00
#
_symmetry.space_group_name_H-M   'P 1'
#
loop_
_entity.id
_entity.type
_entity.pdbx_description
1 polymer ?
#
loop_
_entity_poly.entity_id
_entity_poly.type
_entity_poly.pdbx_seq_one_letter_code
_entity_poly.pdbx_strand_id
1 'polypeptide(L)'
;HNPALNLAGLAVYWVGDVADGFLARRLNQETLVGAQWDILADRLSVAFFYLNYLVLYPYLAPAIVLFLVQFMVVDHYLSNQYLRWPIMSPNYFYRVDPAIWRLNWSKPGKACNTGLITLLLLVTKSNAVVVPAVLVLLAIKLYSSARLLQLREPTVRQREPRPAKTTAKEQPRTATIQSSLAERAHRL
;
A
#
# COMPACT_ATOMS: atom_id res chain seq x y z
N HIS A 1 -33.92 -1.04 0.02
CA HIS A 1 -32.62 -0.60 -0.55
C HIS A 1 -32.89 0.44 -1.62
N ASN A 2 -32.35 1.67 -1.49
CA ASN A 2 -32.57 2.76 -2.44
C ASN A 2 -31.35 2.88 -3.39
N PRO A 3 -31.52 2.67 -4.72
CA PRO A 3 -30.41 2.74 -5.67
C PRO A 3 -29.70 4.11 -5.69
N ALA A 4 -30.43 5.19 -5.43
CA ALA A 4 -29.86 6.53 -5.39
C ALA A 4 -28.86 6.70 -4.23
N LEU A 5 -29.13 6.10 -3.07
CA LEU A 5 -28.20 6.13 -1.94
C LEU A 5 -26.93 5.31 -2.21
N ASN A 6 -27.05 4.21 -2.96
CA ASN A 6 -25.89 3.41 -3.34
C ASN A 6 -24.97 4.19 -4.30
N LEU A 7 -25.56 4.91 -5.27
CA LEU A 7 -24.81 5.78 -6.18
C LEU A 7 -24.22 7.00 -5.47
N ALA A 8 -24.95 7.59 -4.52
CA ALA A 8 -24.44 8.69 -3.71
C ALA A 8 -23.23 8.23 -2.86
N GLY A 9 -23.31 7.05 -2.25
CA GLY A 9 -22.19 6.43 -1.54
C GLY A 9 -20.97 6.22 -2.42
N LEU A 10 -21.17 5.69 -3.64
CA LEU A 10 -20.09 5.53 -4.63
C LEU A 10 -19.45 6.87 -5.01
N ALA A 11 -20.25 7.92 -5.22
CA ALA A 11 -19.75 9.24 -5.57
C ALA A 11 -18.95 9.89 -4.43
N VAL A 12 -19.46 9.80 -3.19
CA VAL A 12 -18.75 10.30 -2.00
C VAL A 12 -17.42 9.58 -1.84
N TYR A 13 -17.42 8.25 -2.01
CA TYR A 13 -16.21 7.44 -1.99
C TYR A 13 -15.16 7.91 -3.02
N TRP A 14 -15.54 8.00 -4.30
CA TRP A 14 -14.59 8.42 -5.35
C TRP A 14 -14.03 9.81 -5.13
N VAL A 15 -14.85 10.76 -4.67
CA VAL A 15 -14.37 12.11 -4.34
C VAL A 15 -13.42 12.07 -3.15
N GLY A 16 -13.72 11.25 -2.14
CA GLY A 16 -12.89 11.04 -0.95
C GLY A 16 -11.49 10.52 -1.28
N ASP A 17 -11.40 9.40 -2.01
CA ASP A 17 -10.13 8.75 -2.43
C ASP A 17 -9.24 9.64 -3.32
N VAL A 18 -9.86 10.49 -4.15
CA VAL A 18 -9.08 11.46 -4.91
C VAL A 18 -8.56 12.58 -4.01
N ALA A 19 -9.37 13.04 -3.07
CA ALA A 19 -9.07 14.19 -2.22
C ALA A 19 -7.99 13.88 -1.18
N ASP A 20 -8.06 12.74 -0.48
CA ASP A 20 -7.12 12.39 0.58
C ASP A 20 -5.72 12.12 0.01
N GLY A 21 -5.63 11.38 -1.10
CA GLY A 21 -4.39 11.13 -1.82
C GLY A 21 -3.80 12.42 -2.41
N PHE A 22 -4.63 13.34 -2.90
CA PHE A 22 -4.16 14.65 -3.34
C PHE A 22 -3.59 15.47 -2.18
N LEU A 23 -4.32 15.55 -1.07
CA LEU A 23 -3.93 16.34 0.09
C LEU A 23 -2.63 15.81 0.72
N ALA A 24 -2.50 14.50 0.90
CA ALA A 24 -1.32 13.87 1.46
C ALA A 24 -0.04 14.19 0.64
N ARG A 25 -0.14 14.16 -0.69
CA ARG A 25 0.97 14.50 -1.60
C ARG A 25 1.30 15.98 -1.58
N ARG A 26 0.28 16.84 -1.51
CA ARG A 26 0.46 18.29 -1.46
C ARG A 26 1.12 18.74 -0.16
N LEU A 27 0.83 18.05 0.94
CA LEU A 27 1.38 18.35 2.26
C LEU A 27 2.66 17.56 2.59
N ASN A 28 3.12 16.66 1.71
CA ASN A 28 4.23 15.73 1.97
C ASN A 28 4.04 14.89 3.25
N GLN A 29 2.80 14.46 3.51
CA GLN A 29 2.41 13.68 4.69
C GLN A 29 2.05 12.23 4.35
N GLU A 30 2.55 11.71 3.22
CA GLU A 30 2.36 10.30 2.88
C GLU A 30 3.07 9.39 3.89
N THR A 31 2.35 8.39 4.39
CA THR A 31 2.87 7.40 5.33
C THR A 31 2.53 6.00 4.87
N LEU A 32 3.33 5.01 5.27
CA LEU A 32 3.06 3.58 5.00
C LEU A 32 1.70 3.15 5.58
N VAL A 33 1.42 3.57 6.82
CA VAL A 33 0.16 3.27 7.50
C VAL A 33 -1.00 3.91 6.76
N GLY A 34 -0.87 5.17 6.34
CA GLY A 34 -1.88 5.86 5.52
C GLY A 34 -2.16 5.12 4.23
N ALA A 35 -1.13 4.68 3.50
CA ALA A 35 -1.31 3.92 2.26
C ALA A 35 -1.99 2.54 2.47
N GLN A 36 -1.77 1.88 3.60
CA GLN A 36 -2.49 0.64 3.92
C GLN A 36 -3.96 0.89 4.26
N TRP A 37 -4.25 1.95 5.04
CA TRP A 37 -5.62 2.34 5.37
C TRP A 37 -6.40 2.80 4.14
N ASP A 38 -5.76 3.52 3.24
CA ASP A 38 -6.29 3.91 1.92
C ASP A 38 -6.75 2.66 1.14
N ILE A 39 -5.85 1.68 0.95
CA ILE A 39 -6.18 0.41 0.29
C ILE A 39 -7.33 -0.32 0.99
N LEU A 40 -7.36 -0.36 2.31
CA LEU A 40 -8.42 -1.03 3.07
C LEU A 40 -9.77 -0.31 2.95
N ALA A 41 -9.78 1.01 3.07
CA ALA A 41 -10.98 1.84 2.96
C ALA A 41 -11.59 1.75 1.55
N ASP A 42 -10.76 1.75 0.51
CA ASP A 42 -11.16 1.44 -0.87
C ASP A 42 -11.90 0.11 -0.96
N ARG A 43 -11.31 -0.95 -0.38
CA ARG A 43 -11.88 -2.30 -0.43
C ARG A 43 -13.22 -2.37 0.25
N LEU A 44 -13.34 -1.81 1.45
CA LEU A 44 -14.60 -1.81 2.18
C LEU A 44 -15.67 -1.03 1.44
N SER A 45 -15.35 0.18 0.96
CA SER A 45 -16.31 1.05 0.27
C SER A 45 -16.86 0.40 -1.01
N VAL A 46 -15.96 -0.15 -1.84
CA VAL A 46 -16.35 -0.86 -3.07
C VAL A 46 -17.11 -2.14 -2.72
N ALA A 47 -16.69 -2.92 -1.73
CA ALA A 47 -17.39 -4.13 -1.32
C ALA A 47 -18.83 -3.83 -0.87
N PHE A 48 -19.03 -2.81 -0.04
CA PHE A 48 -20.37 -2.41 0.38
C PHE A 48 -21.25 -1.98 -0.78
N PHE A 49 -20.70 -1.23 -1.74
CA PHE A 49 -21.43 -0.85 -2.96
C PHE A 49 -21.89 -2.08 -3.75
N TYR A 50 -20.97 -3.02 -4.04
CA TYR A 50 -21.26 -4.22 -4.83
C TYR A 50 -22.19 -5.20 -4.12
N LEU A 51 -22.06 -5.36 -2.79
CA LEU A 51 -22.96 -6.20 -2.01
C LEU A 51 -24.39 -5.63 -1.98
N ASN A 52 -24.54 -4.31 -1.80
CA ASN A 52 -25.85 -3.66 -1.92
C ASN A 52 -26.42 -3.79 -3.34
N TYR A 53 -25.56 -3.66 -4.36
CA TYR A 53 -25.96 -3.81 -5.76
C TYR A 53 -26.40 -5.24 -6.08
N LEU A 54 -25.78 -6.26 -5.48
CA LEU A 54 -26.16 -7.66 -5.59
C LEU A 54 -27.54 -7.93 -5.01
N VAL A 55 -27.87 -7.33 -3.87
CA VAL A 55 -29.21 -7.43 -3.25
C VAL A 55 -30.28 -6.82 -4.18
N LEU A 56 -29.95 -5.73 -4.88
CA LEU A 56 -30.86 -5.07 -5.83
C LEU A 56 -31.02 -5.86 -7.15
N TYR A 57 -29.95 -6.50 -7.62
CA TYR A 57 -29.90 -7.19 -8.91
C TYR A 57 -29.25 -8.58 -8.78
N PRO A 58 -29.94 -9.58 -8.19
CA PRO A 58 -29.34 -10.89 -7.88
C PRO A 58 -28.86 -11.66 -9.11
N TYR A 59 -29.48 -11.44 -10.27
CA TYR A 59 -29.07 -12.08 -11.52
C TYR A 59 -27.65 -11.67 -11.97
N LEU A 60 -27.08 -10.59 -11.43
CA LEU A 60 -25.70 -10.15 -11.67
C LEU A 60 -24.67 -10.79 -10.73
N ALA A 61 -25.09 -11.78 -9.91
CA ALA A 61 -24.21 -12.48 -8.99
C ALA A 61 -22.90 -12.98 -9.63
N PRO A 62 -22.88 -13.59 -10.82
CA PRO A 62 -21.62 -14.06 -11.41
C PRO A 62 -20.60 -12.94 -11.62
N ALA A 63 -21.02 -11.81 -12.19
CA ALA A 63 -20.15 -10.65 -12.40
C ALA A 63 -19.68 -10.04 -11.09
N ILE A 64 -20.59 -9.86 -10.13
CA ILE A 64 -20.32 -9.20 -8.85
C ILE A 64 -19.38 -10.04 -7.99
N VAL A 65 -19.68 -11.33 -7.80
CA VAL A 65 -18.88 -12.23 -6.98
C VAL A 65 -17.49 -12.40 -7.58
N LEU A 66 -17.39 -12.61 -8.89
CA LEU A 66 -16.10 -12.73 -9.57
C LEU A 66 -15.26 -11.45 -9.41
N PHE A 67 -15.87 -10.28 -9.57
CA PHE A 67 -15.20 -9.01 -9.35
C PHE A 67 -14.74 -8.86 -7.90
N LEU A 68 -15.59 -9.17 -6.91
CA LEU A 68 -15.22 -9.09 -5.50
C LEU A 68 -14.07 -10.04 -5.16
N VAL A 69 -14.05 -11.27 -5.68
CA VAL A 69 -12.91 -12.18 -5.47
C VAL A 69 -11.64 -11.61 -6.08
N GLN A 70 -11.70 -11.14 -7.32
CA GLN A 70 -10.54 -10.54 -7.99
C GLN A 70 -10.03 -9.31 -7.24
N PHE A 71 -10.93 -8.42 -6.82
CA PHE A 71 -10.61 -7.13 -6.21
C PHE A 71 -10.20 -7.27 -4.73
N MET A 72 -10.95 -8.03 -3.94
CA MET A 72 -10.73 -8.16 -2.50
C MET A 72 -9.58 -9.12 -2.14
N VAL A 73 -9.27 -10.08 -3.02
CA VAL A 73 -8.27 -11.10 -2.73
C VAL A 73 -7.02 -10.87 -3.58
N VAL A 74 -7.12 -11.01 -4.90
CA VAL A 74 -5.95 -11.01 -5.78
C VAL A 74 -5.34 -9.62 -5.88
N ASP A 75 -6.16 -8.61 -6.15
CA ASP A 75 -5.69 -7.23 -6.26
C ASP A 75 -5.29 -6.64 -4.91
N HIS A 76 -5.97 -7.03 -3.81
CA HIS A 76 -5.55 -6.65 -2.46
C HIS A 76 -4.18 -7.24 -2.11
N TYR A 77 -3.97 -8.53 -2.36
CA TYR A 77 -2.67 -9.17 -2.19
C TYR A 77 -1.59 -8.40 -2.95
N LEU A 78 -1.79 -8.19 -4.26
CA LEU A 78 -0.85 -7.49 -5.13
C LEU A 78 -0.58 -6.06 -4.67
N SER A 79 -1.63 -5.33 -4.25
CA SER A 79 -1.54 -3.95 -3.77
C SER A 79 -0.78 -3.80 -2.46
N ASN A 80 -0.61 -4.87 -1.68
CA ASN A 80 0.22 -4.84 -0.47
C ASN A 80 1.68 -5.24 -0.72
N GLN A 81 2.02 -5.73 -1.91
CA GLN A 81 3.37 -6.24 -2.19
C GLN A 81 4.43 -5.14 -2.21
N TYR A 82 4.05 -3.87 -2.39
CA TYR A 82 4.98 -2.74 -2.33
C TYR A 82 5.78 -2.68 -1.02
N LEU A 83 5.23 -3.22 0.07
CA LEU A 83 5.87 -3.27 1.40
C LEU A 83 7.19 -4.03 1.42
N ARG A 84 7.44 -4.89 0.42
CA ARG A 84 8.71 -5.62 0.27
C ARG A 84 9.86 -4.70 -0.15
N TRP A 85 9.56 -3.50 -0.65
CA TRP A 85 10.54 -2.50 -1.10
C TRP A 85 10.45 -1.23 -0.25
N PRO A 86 11.54 -0.42 -0.16
CA PRO A 86 11.55 0.84 0.59
C PRO A 86 10.79 1.95 -0.16
N ILE A 87 9.51 1.74 -0.44
CA ILE A 87 8.61 2.67 -1.11
C ILE A 87 7.36 2.87 -0.25
N MET A 88 6.80 4.09 -0.28
CA MET A 88 5.72 4.49 0.63
C MET A 88 4.34 3.96 0.24
N SER A 89 4.11 3.73 -1.05
CA SER A 89 2.81 3.28 -1.56
C SER A 89 2.96 2.64 -2.94
N PRO A 90 1.93 1.93 -3.44
CA PRO A 90 1.93 1.39 -4.80
C PRO A 90 2.10 2.44 -5.90
N ASN A 91 1.80 3.71 -5.61
CA ASN A 91 2.01 4.81 -6.56
C ASN A 91 3.48 4.97 -6.96
N TYR A 92 4.40 4.55 -6.10
CA TYR A 92 5.85 4.62 -6.33
C TYR A 92 6.44 3.34 -6.93
N PHE A 93 5.61 2.35 -7.26
CA PHE A 93 6.07 1.07 -7.76
C PHE A 93 6.77 1.16 -9.13
N TYR A 94 6.62 2.27 -9.85
CA TYR A 94 7.40 2.55 -11.06
C TYR A 94 8.92 2.54 -10.82
N ARG A 95 9.37 2.72 -9.57
CA ARG A 95 10.78 2.63 -9.17
C ARG A 95 11.28 1.19 -9.03
N VAL A 96 10.37 0.23 -8.90
CA VAL A 96 10.66 -1.20 -8.74
C VAL A 96 10.44 -1.91 -10.07
N ASP A 97 9.24 -1.78 -10.63
CA ASP A 97 8.91 -2.33 -11.94
C ASP A 97 7.90 -1.41 -12.67
N PRO A 98 8.34 -0.68 -13.72
CA PRO A 98 7.49 0.22 -14.48
C PRO A 98 6.31 -0.46 -15.18
N ALA A 99 6.43 -1.74 -15.57
CA ALA A 99 5.38 -2.43 -16.29
C ALA A 99 4.25 -2.86 -15.34
N ILE A 100 4.58 -3.43 -14.18
CA ILE A 100 3.60 -3.72 -13.13
C ILE A 100 2.89 -2.43 -12.72
N TRP A 101 3.65 -1.35 -12.53
CA TRP A 101 3.07 -0.05 -12.20
C TRP A 101 2.12 0.46 -13.28
N ARG A 102 2.50 0.42 -14.57
CA ARG A 102 1.65 0.86 -15.68
C ARG A 102 0.33 0.10 -15.72
N LEU A 103 0.36 -1.21 -15.51
CA LEU A 103 -0.82 -2.07 -15.58
C LEU A 103 -1.76 -1.91 -14.38
N ASN A 104 -1.26 -1.51 -13.21
CA ASN A 104 -2.04 -1.55 -11.97
C ASN A 104 -2.26 -0.19 -11.30
N TRP A 105 -1.23 0.65 -11.23
CA TRP A 105 -1.21 1.84 -10.36
C TRP A 105 -0.97 3.15 -11.09
N SER A 106 -0.75 3.12 -12.40
CA SER A 106 -0.85 4.31 -13.23
C SER A 106 -2.27 4.89 -13.20
N LYS A 107 -2.43 6.16 -13.54
CA LYS A 107 -3.76 6.79 -13.64
C LYS A 107 -4.77 5.97 -14.47
N PRO A 108 -4.44 5.51 -15.70
CA PRO A 108 -5.35 4.63 -16.45
C PRO A 108 -5.48 3.24 -15.82
N GLY A 109 -4.42 2.68 -15.24
CA GLY A 109 -4.48 1.39 -14.54
C GLY A 109 -5.48 1.40 -13.38
N LYS A 110 -5.44 2.44 -12.55
CA LYS A 110 -6.39 2.65 -11.44
C LYS A 110 -7.82 2.81 -11.95
N ALA A 111 -8.03 3.67 -12.95
CA ALA A 111 -9.35 3.91 -13.52
C ALA A 111 -9.97 2.63 -14.09
N CYS A 112 -9.18 1.77 -14.73
CA CYS A 112 -9.65 0.51 -15.29
C CYS A 112 -9.93 -0.57 -14.22
N ASN A 113 -9.24 -0.54 -13.08
CA ASN A 113 -9.32 -1.60 -12.08
C ASN A 113 -10.71 -1.66 -11.41
N THR A 114 -11.25 -0.51 -11.01
CA THR A 114 -12.56 -0.39 -10.34
C THR A 114 -13.56 0.42 -11.14
N GLY A 115 -13.15 1.60 -11.61
CA GLY A 115 -14.02 2.54 -12.31
C GLY A 115 -14.65 1.93 -13.56
N LEU A 116 -13.84 1.36 -14.46
CA LEU A 116 -14.34 0.75 -15.70
C LEU A 116 -15.33 -0.39 -15.45
N ILE A 117 -15.02 -1.32 -14.55
CA ILE A 117 -15.93 -2.44 -14.24
C ILE A 117 -17.23 -1.95 -13.61
N THR A 118 -17.14 -0.99 -12.69
CA THR A 118 -18.31 -0.40 -12.05
C THR A 118 -19.20 0.28 -13.08
N LEU A 119 -18.63 1.07 -14.00
CA LEU A 119 -19.37 1.72 -15.07
C LEU A 119 -19.99 0.72 -16.05
N LEU A 120 -19.25 -0.31 -16.48
CA LEU A 120 -19.78 -1.37 -17.33
C LEU A 120 -20.96 -2.09 -16.66
N LEU A 121 -20.85 -2.39 -15.36
CA LEU A 121 -21.92 -3.02 -14.59
C LEU A 121 -23.17 -2.13 -14.50
N LEU A 122 -22.99 -0.83 -14.23
CA LEU A 122 -24.09 0.13 -14.11
C LEU A 122 -24.82 0.38 -15.43
N VAL A 123 -24.07 0.52 -16.53
CA VAL A 123 -24.61 0.84 -17.86
C VAL A 123 -25.23 -0.38 -18.52
N THR A 124 -24.51 -1.51 -18.54
CA THR A 124 -24.95 -2.68 -19.32
C THR A 124 -25.85 -3.62 -18.54
N LYS A 125 -25.69 -3.66 -17.20
CA LYS A 125 -26.37 -4.60 -16.31
C LYS A 125 -26.38 -6.03 -16.88
N SER A 126 -25.24 -6.47 -17.42
CA SER A 126 -25.11 -7.73 -18.14
C SER A 126 -23.87 -8.52 -17.71
N ASN A 127 -24.09 -9.77 -17.27
CA ASN A 127 -22.98 -10.69 -16.99
C ASN A 127 -22.13 -10.96 -18.23
N ALA A 128 -22.75 -11.02 -19.42
CA ALA A 128 -22.06 -11.33 -20.66
C ALA A 128 -21.01 -10.27 -21.04
N VAL A 129 -21.18 -9.03 -20.58
CA VAL A 129 -20.19 -7.95 -20.78
C VAL A 129 -19.21 -7.87 -19.62
N VAL A 130 -19.72 -7.90 -18.38
CA VAL A 130 -18.89 -7.63 -17.20
C VAL A 130 -17.97 -8.80 -16.86
N VAL A 131 -18.43 -10.05 -16.97
CA VAL A 131 -17.61 -11.22 -16.64
C VAL A 131 -16.34 -11.29 -17.49
N PRO A 132 -16.39 -11.19 -18.84
CA PRO A 132 -15.17 -11.14 -19.65
C PRO A 132 -14.23 -9.99 -19.26
N ALA A 133 -14.78 -8.81 -18.97
CA ALA A 133 -13.96 -7.65 -18.56
C ALA A 133 -13.23 -7.93 -17.23
N VAL A 134 -13.90 -8.54 -16.25
CA VAL A 134 -13.29 -8.94 -14.98
C VAL A 134 -12.24 -10.04 -15.18
N LEU A 135 -12.47 -11.00 -16.09
CA LEU A 135 -11.48 -12.03 -16.41
C LEU A 135 -10.22 -11.43 -17.04
N VAL A 136 -10.36 -10.43 -17.91
CA VAL A 136 -9.20 -9.69 -18.46
C VAL A 136 -8.42 -8.99 -17.34
N LEU A 137 -9.11 -8.31 -16.41
CA LEU A 137 -8.44 -7.72 -15.26
C LEU A 137 -7.75 -8.76 -14.38
N LEU A 138 -8.42 -9.89 -14.11
CA LEU A 138 -7.84 -10.99 -13.33
C LEU A 138 -6.56 -11.52 -14.01
N ALA A 139 -6.57 -11.72 -15.32
CA ALA A 139 -5.39 -12.12 -16.09
C ALA A 139 -4.25 -11.10 -15.95
N ILE A 140 -4.55 -9.80 -15.98
CA ILE A 140 -3.55 -8.75 -15.73
C ILE A 140 -2.97 -8.86 -14.30
N LYS A 141 -3.79 -9.14 -13.29
CA LYS A 141 -3.31 -9.31 -11.90
C LYS A 141 -2.46 -10.57 -11.74
N LEU A 142 -2.85 -11.66 -12.37
CA LEU A 142 -2.09 -12.91 -12.35
C LEU A 142 -0.75 -12.74 -13.07
N TYR A 143 -0.72 -12.12 -14.24
CA TYR A 143 0.51 -11.75 -14.93
C TYR A 143 1.41 -10.87 -14.06
N SER A 144 0.84 -9.84 -13.45
CA SER A 144 1.58 -8.91 -12.58
C SER A 144 2.16 -9.64 -11.36
N SER A 145 1.40 -10.56 -10.78
CA SER A 145 1.83 -11.38 -9.64
C SER A 145 2.93 -12.36 -10.04
N ALA A 146 2.81 -13.05 -11.18
CA ALA A 146 3.84 -13.94 -11.69
C ALA A 146 5.15 -13.19 -11.95
N ARG A 147 5.07 -11.98 -12.53
CA ARG A 147 6.23 -11.10 -12.73
C ARG A 147 6.83 -10.63 -11.41
N LEU A 148 5.99 -10.27 -10.45
CA LEU A 148 6.43 -9.84 -9.11
C LEU A 148 7.22 -10.94 -8.38
N LEU A 149 6.86 -12.21 -8.55
CA LEU A 149 7.60 -13.35 -7.96
C LEU A 149 9.04 -13.49 -8.51
N GLN A 150 9.31 -12.94 -9.70
CA GLN A 150 10.64 -12.95 -10.30
C GLN A 150 11.51 -11.77 -9.81
N LEU A 151 10.93 -10.78 -9.14
CA LEU A 151 11.65 -9.63 -8.61
C LEU A 151 12.39 -10.00 -7.33
N ARG A 152 13.67 -9.60 -7.27
CA ARG A 152 14.47 -9.74 -6.05
C ARG A 152 14.04 -8.71 -5.02
N GLU A 153 13.90 -9.15 -3.79
CA GLU A 153 13.73 -8.24 -2.66
C GLU A 153 15.01 -7.43 -2.46
N PRO A 154 14.89 -6.16 -2.02
CA PRO A 154 16.07 -5.41 -1.62
C PRO A 154 16.75 -6.18 -0.49
N THR A 155 18.04 -6.44 -0.62
CA THR A 155 18.84 -6.98 0.48
C THR A 155 18.69 -6.00 1.65
N VAL A 156 18.06 -6.45 2.74
CA VAL A 156 18.07 -5.68 3.99
C VAL A 156 19.53 -5.47 4.32
N ARG A 157 20.02 -4.23 4.18
CA ARG A 157 21.33 -3.87 4.69
C ARG A 157 21.18 -4.06 6.19
N GLN A 158 21.62 -5.20 6.71
CA GLN A 158 21.72 -5.40 8.15
C GLN A 158 22.46 -4.16 8.64
N ARG A 159 21.80 -3.36 9.49
CA ARG A 159 22.50 -2.32 10.21
C ARG A 159 23.58 -3.09 10.95
N GLU A 160 24.84 -2.97 10.52
CA GLU A 160 25.94 -3.46 11.32
C GLU A 160 25.71 -2.95 12.74
N PRO A 161 25.83 -3.82 13.76
CA PRO A 161 25.69 -3.38 15.14
C PRO A 161 26.53 -2.12 15.27
N ARG A 162 25.89 -1.00 15.61
CA ARG A 162 26.60 0.26 15.86
C ARG A 162 27.74 -0.13 16.80
N PRO A 163 29.02 0.03 16.40
CA PRO A 163 30.12 -0.44 17.21
C PRO A 163 29.87 0.11 18.60
N ALA A 164 29.82 -0.80 19.58
CA ALA A 164 29.60 -0.44 20.97
C ALA A 164 30.49 0.78 21.20
N LYS A 165 29.90 1.91 21.64
CA LYS A 165 30.70 3.07 22.01
C LYS A 165 31.77 2.50 22.92
N THR A 166 33.01 2.45 22.44
CA THR A 166 34.14 2.13 23.29
C THR A 166 34.02 3.18 24.37
N THR A 167 33.51 2.79 25.52
CA THR A 167 33.67 3.53 26.76
C THR A 167 35.17 3.69 26.84
N ALA A 168 35.64 4.85 26.39
CA ALA A 168 37.01 5.27 26.58
C ALA A 168 37.30 4.94 28.03
N LYS A 169 38.26 4.03 28.24
CA LYS A 169 38.73 3.65 29.57
C LYS A 169 38.76 4.93 30.40
N GLU A 170 37.88 4.99 31.39
CA GLU A 170 37.99 5.96 32.46
C GLU A 170 39.31 5.59 33.13
N GLN A 171 40.40 6.23 32.69
CA GLN A 171 41.69 6.13 33.36
C GLN A 171 41.44 6.59 34.79
N PRO A 172 41.70 5.75 35.80
CA PRO A 172 41.52 6.15 37.18
C PRO A 172 42.39 7.38 37.43
N ARG A 173 41.74 8.49 37.72
CA ARG A 173 42.31 9.81 38.05
C ARG A 173 42.99 9.79 39.43
N THR A 174 43.58 8.66 39.81
CA THR A 174 44.17 8.38 41.13
C THR A 174 45.70 8.47 41.12
N ALA A 175 46.35 8.38 39.94
CA ALA A 175 47.81 8.47 39.85
C ALA A 175 48.35 9.92 40.01
N THR A 176 47.55 10.94 39.70
CA THR A 176 48.01 12.35 39.74
C THR A 176 47.93 12.99 41.12
N ILE A 177 47.17 12.40 42.06
CA ILE A 177 47.03 12.96 43.42
C ILE A 177 48.11 12.39 44.37
N GLN A 178 48.60 11.17 44.15
CA GLN A 178 49.67 10.62 44.99
C GLN A 178 51.05 11.24 44.71
N SER A 179 51.32 11.69 43.48
CA SER A 179 52.60 12.37 43.17
C SER A 179 52.69 13.77 43.79
N SER A 180 51.58 14.51 43.90
CA SER A 180 51.58 15.86 44.50
C SER A 180 51.63 15.86 46.04
N LEU A 181 51.21 14.76 46.68
CA LEU A 181 51.35 14.57 48.13
C LEU A 181 52.75 14.08 48.51
N ALA A 182 53.40 13.27 47.67
CA ALA A 182 54.78 12.84 47.89
C ALA A 182 55.81 13.99 47.75
N GLU A 183 55.60 14.92 46.83
CA GLU A 183 56.48 16.10 46.66
C GLU A 183 56.39 17.12 47.82
N ARG A 184 55.29 17.13 48.58
CA ARG A 184 55.12 18.03 49.74
C ARG A 184 55.73 17.47 51.03
N ALA A 185 55.91 16.15 51.15
CA ALA A 185 56.53 15.54 52.33
C ALA A 185 58.06 15.67 52.36
N HIS A 186 58.71 15.97 51.22
CA HIS A 186 60.16 16.15 51.13
C HIS A 186 60.64 17.62 51.28
N ARG A 187 59.73 18.58 51.52
CA ARG A 187 60.05 20.01 51.71
C ARG A 187 59.71 20.55 53.10
N LEU A 188 59.67 19.68 54.11
CA LEU A 188 59.66 20.01 55.53
C LEU A 188 60.79 19.23 56.20
#